data_AF-A0A522DKS0-F1
#
_entry.id   AF-A0A522DKS0-F1
#
_cell.length_a   1.000
_cell.length_b   1.000
_cell.length_c   1.000
_cell.angle_alpha   90.00
_cell.angle_beta   90.00
_cell.angle_gamma   90.00
#
_symmetry.space_group_name_H-M   'P 1'
#
loop_
_entity.id
_entity.type
_entity.pdbx_description
1 polymer ?
#
loop_
_entity_poly.entity_id
_entity_poly.type
_entity_poly.pdbx_seq_one_letter_code
_entity_poly.pdbx_strand_id
1 'polypeptide(L)'
;YDYLQSVQSYLAPPITAAFLFGVFFKRLNAKGAYAAMVSGFIIGILKLICQIFKADFDQGSLIYKFGNWNFLYFCIYLFLYSIAVMVTVSLLTPKPSEEQIKGLTFATTVAEDKAASRASWNKWDVILSLIVLAIILSVFIYFSPLGIAK
;
A
#
# COMPACT_ATOMS: atom_id res chain seq x y z
N TYR A 1 15.03 10.24 12.14
CA TYR A 1 13.89 10.21 11.21
C TYR A 1 13.71 8.84 10.58
N ASP A 2 14.77 8.26 10.01
CA ASP A 2 14.70 6.97 9.29
C ASP A 2 14.15 5.80 10.09
N TYR A 3 14.46 5.71 11.40
CA TYR A 3 13.95 4.63 12.24
C TYR A 3 12.42 4.68 12.36
N LEU A 4 11.83 5.79 12.79
CA LEU A 4 10.37 5.94 12.92
C LEU A 4 9.65 5.79 11.58
N GLN A 5 10.23 6.33 10.50
CA GLN A 5 9.68 6.15 9.15
C GLN A 5 9.74 4.68 8.72
N SER A 6 10.80 3.95 9.05
CA SER A 6 10.91 2.52 8.75
C SER A 6 9.86 1.70 9.51
N VAL A 7 9.60 2.02 10.78
CA VAL A 7 8.54 1.37 11.58
C VAL A 7 7.17 1.54 10.92
N GLN A 8 6.80 2.77 10.59
CA GLN A 8 5.52 3.07 9.94
C GLN A 8 5.42 2.40 8.56
N SER A 9 6.53 2.35 7.82
CA SER A 9 6.58 1.75 6.50
C SER A 9 6.36 0.24 6.51
N TYR A 10 6.64 -0.48 7.60
CA TYR A 10 6.36 -1.93 7.67
C TYR A 10 4.91 -2.28 7.96
N LEU A 11 4.14 -1.35 8.52
CA LEU A 11 2.73 -1.56 8.87
C LEU A 11 1.77 -1.16 7.74
N ALA A 12 2.16 -0.17 6.92
CA ALA A 12 1.34 0.34 5.84
C ALA A 12 1.07 -0.65 4.67
N PRO A 13 2.01 -1.52 4.24
CA PRO A 13 1.84 -2.32 3.03
C PRO A 13 0.67 -3.31 3.07
N PRO A 14 0.46 -4.09 4.14
CA PRO A 14 -0.67 -5.03 4.19
C PRO A 14 -2.03 -4.31 4.19
N ILE A 15 -2.11 -3.17 4.88
CA ILE A 15 -3.29 -2.31 4.91
C ILE A 15 -3.57 -1.75 3.51
N THR A 16 -2.52 -1.21 2.87
CA THR A 16 -2.61 -0.67 1.51
C THR A 16 -3.06 -1.74 0.51
N ALA A 17 -2.55 -2.98 0.63
CA ALA A 17 -2.98 -4.10 -0.20
C ALA A 17 -4.48 -4.34 -0.04
N ALA A 18 -4.96 -4.46 1.21
CA ALA A 18 -6.37 -4.71 1.50
C ALA A 18 -7.30 -3.62 0.94
N PHE A 19 -6.98 -2.34 1.15
CA PHE A 19 -7.81 -1.24 0.66
C PHE A 19 -7.71 -1.05 -0.84
N LEU A 20 -6.50 -0.96 -1.39
CA LEU A 20 -6.31 -0.65 -2.80
C LEU A 20 -6.94 -1.74 -3.67
N PHE A 21 -6.58 -3.00 -3.46
CA PHE A 21 -7.09 -4.10 -4.28
C PHE A 21 -8.53 -4.47 -3.94
N GLY A 22 -8.97 -4.27 -2.69
CA GLY A 22 -10.35 -4.51 -2.26
C GLY A 22 -11.37 -3.75 -3.11
N VAL A 23 -11.06 -2.50 -3.49
CA VAL A 23 -11.95 -1.67 -4.32
C VAL A 23 -11.99 -2.14 -5.78
N PHE A 24 -10.91 -2.72 -6.31
CA PHE A 24 -10.86 -3.18 -7.71
C PHE A 24 -11.37 -4.61 -7.90
N PHE A 25 -11.28 -5.49 -6.89
CA PHE A 25 -11.55 -6.91 -7.07
C PHE A 25 -12.64 -7.46 -6.14
N LYS A 26 -13.86 -7.55 -6.68
CA LYS A 26 -15.07 -8.03 -5.96
C LYS A 26 -15.00 -9.45 -5.38
N ARG A 27 -14.02 -10.27 -5.78
CA ARG A 27 -13.84 -11.63 -5.26
C ARG A 27 -13.10 -11.65 -3.92
N LEU A 28 -12.42 -10.56 -3.58
CA LEU A 28 -11.73 -10.41 -2.30
C LEU A 28 -12.74 -10.33 -1.15
N ASN A 29 -12.36 -10.85 0.00
CA ASN A 29 -13.23 -10.96 1.17
C ASN A 29 -12.47 -10.67 2.46
N ALA A 30 -13.24 -10.50 3.55
CA ALA A 30 -12.70 -10.17 4.86
C ALA A 30 -11.68 -11.21 5.37
N LYS A 31 -11.86 -12.50 5.06
CA LYS A 31 -10.93 -13.56 5.47
C LYS A 31 -9.56 -13.41 4.80
N GLY A 32 -9.54 -13.12 3.50
CA GLY A 32 -8.28 -12.89 2.78
C GLY A 32 -7.59 -11.60 3.23
N ALA A 33 -8.34 -10.51 3.41
CA ALA A 33 -7.81 -9.27 3.94
C ALA A 33 -7.20 -9.46 5.33
N TYR A 34 -7.92 -10.14 6.24
CA TYR A 34 -7.43 -10.44 7.58
C TYR A 34 -6.15 -11.29 7.56
N ALA A 35 -6.11 -12.35 6.74
CA ALA A 35 -4.94 -13.20 6.62
C ALA A 35 -3.70 -12.43 6.10
N ALA A 36 -3.88 -11.57 5.10
CA ALA A 36 -2.82 -10.74 4.57
C ALA A 36 -2.31 -9.69 5.58
N MET A 37 -3.23 -9.07 6.31
CA MET A 37 -2.89 -8.08 7.35
C MET A 37 -2.14 -8.72 8.51
N VAL A 38 -2.63 -9.82 9.06
CA VAL A 38 -2.00 -10.51 10.21
C VAL A 38 -0.64 -11.08 9.81
N SER A 39 -0.56 -11.79 8.69
CA SER A 39 0.72 -12.38 8.26
C SER A 39 1.74 -11.30 7.86
N GLY A 40 1.31 -10.25 7.16
CA GLY A 40 2.16 -9.11 6.83
C GLY A 40 2.65 -8.36 8.07
N PHE A 41 1.78 -8.18 9.07
CA PHE A 41 2.16 -7.58 10.36
C PHE A 41 3.22 -8.41 11.08
N ILE A 42 3.05 -9.74 11.17
CA ILE A 42 4.04 -10.63 11.80
C ILE A 42 5.39 -10.50 11.09
N ILE A 43 5.41 -10.55 9.75
CA ILE A 43 6.64 -10.41 8.97
C ILE A 43 7.30 -9.03 9.18
N GLY A 44 6.50 -7.95 9.21
CA GLY A 44 6.97 -6.60 9.49
C GLY A 44 7.59 -6.45 10.88
N ILE A 45 6.97 -7.02 11.91
CA ILE A 45 7.48 -7.03 13.28
C ILE A 45 8.77 -7.86 13.39
N LEU A 46 8.81 -9.06 12.78
CA LEU A 46 10.01 -9.88 12.75
C LEU A 46 11.19 -9.13 12.12
N LYS A 47 10.94 -8.41 11.02
CA LYS A 47 11.94 -7.56 10.38
C LYS A 47 12.41 -6.45 11.30
N LEU A 48 11.49 -5.78 11.98
CA LEU A 48 11.79 -4.68 12.90
C LEU A 48 12.65 -5.16 14.09
N ILE A 49 12.31 -6.32 14.67
CA ILE A 49 13.11 -6.96 15.72
C ILE A 49 14.52 -7.23 15.20
N CYS A 50 14.65 -7.87 14.03
CA CYS A 50 15.96 -8.15 13.43
C CYS A 50 16.75 -6.86 13.15
N GLN A 51 16.08 -5.78 12.74
CA GLN A 51 16.71 -4.49 12.48
C GLN A 51 17.22 -3.82 13.76
N ILE A 52 16.51 -3.95 14.88
CA ILE A 52 16.91 -3.40 16.19
C ILE A 52 18.13 -4.15 16.73
N PHE A 53 18.08 -5.49 16.73
CA PHE A 53 19.11 -6.33 17.33
C PHE A 53 20.26 -6.67 16.37
N LYS A 54 20.27 -6.13 15.14
CA LYS A 54 21.27 -6.51 14.13
C LYS A 54 22.71 -6.33 14.60
N ALA A 55 23.00 -5.38 15.48
CA ALA A 55 24.34 -5.12 15.98
C ALA A 55 24.91 -6.27 16.85
N ASP A 56 24.04 -7.09 17.43
CA ASP A 56 24.41 -8.22 18.29
C ASP A 56 24.71 -9.50 17.49
N PHE A 57 24.49 -9.48 16.17
CA PHE A 57 24.70 -10.62 15.29
C PHE A 57 25.90 -10.41 14.37
N ASP A 58 26.58 -11.52 14.03
CA ASP A 58 27.65 -11.50 13.04
C ASP A 58 27.12 -11.02 11.67
N GLN A 59 27.93 -10.22 10.97
CA GLN A 59 27.57 -9.63 9.67
C GLN A 59 27.30 -10.68 8.59
N GLY A 60 27.91 -11.87 8.71
CA GLY A 60 27.67 -13.00 7.82
C GLY A 60 26.32 -13.68 8.01
N SER A 61 25.68 -13.49 9.17
CA SER A 61 24.45 -14.19 9.56
C SER A 61 23.23 -13.78 8.75
N LEU A 62 22.28 -14.70 8.59
CA LEU A 62 21.00 -14.40 7.91
C LEU A 62 20.20 -13.33 8.64
N ILE A 63 20.26 -13.30 9.97
CA ILE A 63 19.55 -12.33 10.80
C ILE A 63 20.09 -10.92 10.56
N TYR A 64 21.42 -10.75 10.53
CA TYR A 64 22.04 -9.47 10.20
C TYR A 64 21.64 -9.00 8.80
N LYS A 65 21.73 -9.88 7.79
CA LYS A 65 21.37 -9.55 6.41
C LYS A 65 19.90 -9.14 6.28
N PHE A 66 19.00 -9.83 6.97
CA PHE A 66 17.58 -9.52 6.97
C PHE A 66 17.26 -8.20 7.69
N GLY A 67 17.85 -7.96 8.87
CA GLY A 67 17.70 -6.71 9.61
C GLY A 67 18.34 -5.50 8.93
N ASN A 68 19.43 -5.70 8.20
CA ASN A 68 20.13 -4.65 7.45
C ASN A 68 19.51 -4.38 6.07
N TRP A 69 18.51 -5.16 5.65
CA TRP A 69 17.87 -4.98 4.36
C TRP A 69 17.10 -3.66 4.32
N ASN A 70 17.41 -2.85 3.30
CA ASN A 70 16.81 -1.55 3.06
C ASN A 70 15.27 -1.62 3.14
N PHE A 71 14.73 -0.70 3.94
CA PHE A 71 13.33 -0.74 4.33
C PHE A 71 12.37 -0.52 3.15
N LEU A 72 12.72 0.33 2.17
CA LEU A 72 11.85 0.64 1.03
C LEU A 72 11.64 -0.59 0.15
N TYR A 73 12.72 -1.28 -0.20
CA TYR A 73 12.63 -2.51 -0.99
C TYR A 73 11.83 -3.57 -0.23
N PHE A 74 12.10 -3.75 1.07
CA PHE A 74 11.34 -4.68 1.90
C PHE A 74 9.83 -4.35 1.90
N CYS A 75 9.44 -3.07 1.96
CA CYS A 75 8.03 -2.66 1.91
C CYS A 75 7.35 -3.04 0.59
N ILE A 76 8.05 -2.92 -0.54
CA ILE A 76 7.55 -3.36 -1.85
C ILE A 76 7.30 -4.87 -1.85
N TYR A 77 8.26 -5.67 -1.36
CA TYR A 77 8.08 -7.12 -1.28
C TYR A 77 6.97 -7.52 -0.30
N LEU A 78 6.86 -6.85 0.85
CA LEU A 78 5.80 -7.07 1.82
C LEU A 78 4.43 -6.75 1.22
N PHE A 79 4.32 -5.67 0.45
CA PHE A 79 3.10 -5.31 -0.28
C PHE A 79 2.68 -6.41 -1.26
N LEU A 80 3.61 -6.87 -2.11
CA LEU A 80 3.36 -7.94 -3.09
C LEU A 80 2.98 -9.26 -2.39
N TYR A 81 3.67 -9.60 -1.31
CA TYR A 81 3.34 -10.75 -0.47
C TYR A 81 1.91 -10.64 0.09
N SER A 82 1.53 -9.49 0.66
CA SER A 82 0.19 -9.28 1.20
C SER A 82 -0.90 -9.39 0.13
N ILE A 83 -0.65 -8.90 -1.09
CA ILE A 83 -1.57 -9.10 -2.22
C ILE A 83 -1.71 -10.60 -2.53
N ALA A 84 -0.60 -11.33 -2.64
CA ALA A 84 -0.61 -12.76 -2.95
C ALA A 84 -1.39 -13.56 -1.91
N VAL A 85 -1.15 -13.32 -0.61
CA VAL A 85 -1.88 -13.96 0.49
C VAL A 85 -3.36 -13.61 0.43
N MET A 86 -3.69 -12.32 0.26
CA MET A 86 -5.08 -11.87 0.23
C MET A 86 -5.85 -12.53 -0.90
N VAL A 87 -5.30 -12.51 -2.12
CA VAL A 87 -5.92 -13.12 -3.30
C VAL A 87 -6.10 -14.61 -3.08
N THR A 88 -5.03 -15.31 -2.66
CA THR A 88 -5.06 -16.77 -2.48
C THR A 88 -6.10 -17.17 -1.43
N VAL A 89 -6.06 -16.56 -0.24
CA VAL A 89 -7.00 -16.89 0.84
C VAL A 89 -8.42 -16.51 0.47
N SER A 90 -8.64 -15.37 -0.19
CA SER A 90 -9.98 -15.01 -0.67
C SER A 90 -10.53 -16.02 -1.68
N LEU A 91 -9.71 -16.52 -2.60
CA LEU A 91 -10.12 -17.55 -3.57
C LEU A 91 -10.44 -18.89 -2.91
N LEU A 92 -9.68 -19.27 -1.87
CA LEU A 92 -9.88 -20.52 -1.11
C LEU A 92 -11.02 -20.44 -0.08
N THR A 93 -11.56 -19.25 0.18
CA THR A 93 -12.66 -19.05 1.14
C THR A 93 -13.95 -18.65 0.42
N PRO A 94 -15.13 -18.76 1.08
CA PRO A 94 -16.40 -18.42 0.46
C PRO A 94 -16.41 -17.02 -0.17
N LYS A 95 -17.04 -16.90 -1.34
CA LYS A 95 -17.26 -15.62 -2.01
C LYS A 95 -18.09 -14.70 -1.09
N PRO A 96 -17.80 -13.39 -1.03
CA PRO A 96 -18.66 -12.46 -0.30
C PRO A 96 -20.05 -12.37 -0.97
N SER A 97 -21.09 -12.14 -0.18
CA SER A 97 -22.43 -11.91 -0.72
C SER A 97 -22.50 -10.56 -1.44
N GLU A 98 -23.39 -10.42 -2.43
CA GLU A 98 -23.54 -9.16 -3.17
C GLU A 98 -23.94 -8.00 -2.24
N GLU A 99 -24.68 -8.27 -1.15
CA GLU A 99 -25.00 -7.28 -0.12
C GLU A 99 -23.77 -6.77 0.63
N GLN A 100 -22.82 -7.66 0.95
CA GLN A 100 -21.60 -7.29 1.67
C GLN A 100 -20.67 -6.37 0.87
N ILE A 101 -20.73 -6.42 -0.45
CA ILE A 101 -19.85 -5.65 -1.34
C ILE A 101 -20.58 -4.51 -2.05
N LYS A 102 -21.88 -4.33 -1.83
CA LYS A 102 -22.69 -3.28 -2.47
C LYS A 102 -22.11 -1.89 -2.14
N GLY A 103 -21.78 -1.12 -3.17
CA GLY A 103 -21.16 0.21 -3.01
C GLY A 103 -19.68 0.21 -2.59
N LEU A 104 -19.06 -0.94 -2.31
CA LEU A 104 -17.69 -1.00 -1.78
C LEU A 104 -16.59 -1.20 -2.84
N THR A 105 -16.96 -1.63 -4.05
CA THR A 105 -16.02 -1.87 -5.15
C THR A 105 -16.43 -1.09 -6.39
N PHE A 106 -15.52 -0.81 -7.32
CA PHE A 106 -15.86 -0.16 -8.59
C PHE A 106 -16.91 -0.93 -9.40
N ALA A 107 -16.91 -2.26 -9.28
CA ALA A 107 -17.87 -3.13 -9.96
C ALA A 107 -19.26 -3.13 -9.30
N THR A 108 -19.35 -2.71 -8.04
CA THR A 108 -20.59 -2.73 -7.23
C THR A 108 -21.04 -1.33 -6.83
N THR A 109 -20.39 -0.29 -7.35
CA THR A 109 -20.72 1.11 -7.10
C THR A 109 -22.14 1.40 -7.62
N VAL A 110 -22.99 1.98 -6.78
CA VAL A 110 -24.37 2.28 -7.14
C VAL A 110 -24.42 3.57 -7.96
N ALA A 111 -25.44 3.73 -8.81
CA ALA A 111 -25.62 4.94 -9.62
C ALA A 111 -25.72 6.21 -8.74
N GLU A 112 -26.31 6.08 -7.55
CA GLU A 112 -26.38 7.14 -6.55
C GLU A 112 -25.00 7.58 -6.06
N ASP A 113 -24.11 6.63 -5.71
CA ASP A 113 -22.74 6.92 -5.30
C ASP A 113 -21.94 7.62 -6.42
N LYS A 114 -22.13 7.19 -7.67
CA LYS A 114 -21.51 7.83 -8.84
C LYS A 114 -22.01 9.26 -9.04
N ALA A 115 -23.31 9.49 -8.87
CA ALA A 115 -23.90 10.82 -8.99
C ALA A 115 -23.41 11.75 -7.87
N ALA A 116 -23.35 11.27 -6.64
CA ALA A 116 -22.81 11.99 -5.49
C ALA A 116 -21.32 12.32 -5.67
N SER A 117 -20.51 11.34 -6.12
CA SER A 117 -19.09 11.54 -6.43
C SER A 117 -18.86 12.53 -7.58
N ARG A 118 -19.76 12.59 -8.57
CA ARG A 118 -19.68 13.60 -9.62
C ARG A 118 -20.07 14.99 -9.12
N ALA A 119 -21.07 15.07 -8.26
CA ALA A 119 -21.57 16.32 -7.69
C ALA A 119 -20.59 16.93 -6.67
N SER A 120 -19.67 16.14 -6.12
CA SER A 120 -18.72 16.60 -5.10
C SER A 120 -17.62 17.53 -5.61
N TRP A 121 -17.40 17.59 -6.94
CA TRP A 121 -16.34 18.41 -7.52
C TRP A 121 -16.82 19.24 -8.71
N ASN A 122 -16.30 20.45 -8.81
CA ASN A 122 -16.59 21.41 -9.85
C ASN A 122 -15.35 21.69 -10.74
N LYS A 123 -15.50 22.59 -11.71
CA LYS A 123 -14.42 22.89 -12.67
C LYS A 123 -13.19 23.52 -12.02
N TRP A 124 -13.36 24.27 -10.93
CA TRP A 124 -12.25 24.88 -10.20
C TRP A 124 -11.40 23.84 -9.48
N ASP A 125 -12.01 22.81 -8.90
CA ASP A 125 -11.28 21.71 -8.27
C ASP A 125 -10.34 21.00 -9.26
N VAL A 126 -10.82 20.80 -10.49
CA VAL A 126 -10.01 20.23 -11.59
C VAL A 126 -8.90 21.19 -12.01
N ILE A 127 -9.20 22.48 -12.23
CA ILE A 127 -8.20 23.47 -12.63
C ILE A 127 -7.10 23.58 -11.57
N LEU A 128 -7.46 23.69 -10.29
CA LEU A 128 -6.51 23.77 -9.19
C LEU A 128 -5.68 22.49 -9.06
N SER A 129 -6.28 21.32 -9.24
CA SER A 129 -5.55 20.04 -9.25
C SER A 129 -4.52 19.98 -10.39
N LEU A 130 -4.87 20.44 -11.59
CA LEU A 130 -3.95 20.51 -12.73
C LEU A 130 -2.81 21.51 -12.48
N ILE A 131 -3.08 22.67 -11.87
CA ILE A 131 -2.06 23.65 -11.50
C ILE A 131 -1.08 23.04 -10.50
N VAL A 132 -1.58 22.36 -9.46
CA VAL A 132 -0.73 21.67 -8.47
C VAL A 132 0.15 20.61 -9.13
N LEU A 133 -0.41 19.79 -10.02
CA LEU A 133 0.36 18.79 -10.77
C LEU A 133 1.42 19.44 -11.67
N ALA A 134 1.10 20.54 -12.34
CA ALA A 134 2.05 21.29 -13.17
C ALA A 134 3.20 21.87 -12.34
N ILE A 135 2.92 22.41 -11.15
CA ILE A 135 3.95 22.91 -10.23
C ILE A 135 4.87 21.76 -9.77
N ILE A 136 4.30 20.63 -9.33
CA ILE A 136 5.09 19.46 -8.89
C ILE A 136 6.00 18.97 -10.01
N LEU A 137 5.46 18.81 -11.22
CA LEU A 137 6.25 18.40 -12.39
C LEU A 137 7.33 19.41 -12.74
N SER A 138 7.02 20.71 -12.69
CA SER A 138 8.00 21.78 -12.97
C SER A 138 9.16 21.74 -11.98
N VAL A 139 8.88 21.58 -10.68
CA VAL A 139 9.90 21.45 -9.63
C VAL A 139 10.74 20.20 -9.87
N PHE A 140 10.11 19.05 -10.14
CA PHE A 140 10.84 17.81 -10.43
C PHE A 140 11.72 17.92 -11.66
N ILE A 141 11.25 18.52 -12.75
CA ILE A 141 12.07 18.75 -13.95
C ILE A 141 13.22 19.70 -13.64
N TYR A 142 12.97 20.81 -12.95
CA TYR A 142 13.98 21.81 -12.60
C TYR A 142 15.15 21.22 -11.80
N PHE A 143 14.85 20.38 -10.80
CA PHE A 143 15.87 19.73 -9.95
C PHE A 143 16.32 18.35 -10.46
N SER A 144 15.77 17.86 -11.57
CA SER A 144 16.18 16.59 -12.15
C SER A 144 17.51 16.72 -12.90
N PRO A 145 18.23 15.59 -13.11
CA PRO A 145 19.42 15.56 -13.96
C PRO A 145 19.18 15.96 -15.43
N LEU A 146 17.91 16.18 -15.83
CA LEU A 146 17.52 16.63 -17.17
C LEU A 146 17.80 18.13 -17.42
N GLY A 147 18.31 18.87 -16.43
CA GLY A 147 19.21 19.99 -16.68
C GLY A 147 18.56 21.33 -17.07
N ILE A 148 17.63 21.85 -16.27
CA ILE A 148 17.23 23.27 -16.34
C ILE A 148 17.98 24.12 -15.29
N ALA A 149 18.24 23.56 -14.11
CA ALA A 149 19.15 24.13 -13.13
C ALA A 149 20.54 23.48 -13.28
N LYS A 150 21.50 24.20 -13.85
CA LYS A 150 22.92 23.98 -13.60
C LYS A 150 23.41 25.05 -12.64
#